data_AF-A0A2S6TIK3-F1
#
_entry.id   AF-A0A2S6TIK3-F1
#
_cell.length_a   1.000
_cell.length_b   1.000
_cell.length_c   1.000
_cell.angle_alpha   90.00
_cell.angle_beta   90.00
_cell.angle_gamma   90.00
#
_symmetry.space_group_name_H-M   'P 1'
#
loop_
_entity.id
_entity.type
_entity.pdbx_description
1 polymer ?
#
loop_
_entity_poly.entity_id
_entity_poly.type
_entity_poly.pdbx_seq_one_letter_code
_entity_poly.pdbx_strand_id
1 'polypeptide(L)'
;MRRSRLPAGGANVFQKIRAKRSEALDRGQALLDLSIGEPKGAALLSAREAARDAIMSNDEPMHAYQYNDSPAVPNFSPRFVRAHLKASLPEGEVDYLPISGVKPILGLLPLACGCALEELTVATMTKPGYPIPADWCA
;
A
#
# COMPACT_ATOMS: atom_id res chain seq x y z
N MET A 1 -1.28 25.98 -24.75
CA MET A 1 -1.35 24.53 -24.51
C MET A 1 -1.64 24.26 -23.04
N ARG A 2 -2.85 23.83 -22.67
CA ARG A 2 -3.05 23.15 -21.38
C ARG A 2 -2.61 21.70 -21.56
N ARG A 3 -1.46 21.31 -20.96
CA ARG A 3 -0.84 19.99 -21.12
C ARG A 3 -1.54 18.86 -20.34
N SER A 4 -2.62 19.14 -19.61
CA SER A 4 -3.40 18.13 -18.87
C SER A 4 -4.87 18.55 -18.76
N ARG A 5 -5.78 17.56 -18.85
CA ARG A 5 -7.22 17.70 -18.55
C ARG A 5 -7.55 17.47 -17.07
N LEU A 6 -6.58 17.01 -16.28
CA LEU A 6 -6.75 16.84 -14.84
C LEU A 6 -6.56 18.19 -14.15
N PRO A 7 -7.35 18.50 -13.11
CA PRO A 7 -7.09 19.66 -12.27
C PRO A 7 -5.68 19.56 -11.66
N ALA A 8 -5.10 20.71 -11.30
CA ALA A 8 -3.87 20.71 -10.52
C ALA A 8 -4.16 19.99 -9.20
N GLY A 9 -3.55 18.81 -9.00
CA GLY A 9 -3.68 18.07 -7.76
C GLY A 9 -3.12 18.88 -6.59
N GLY A 10 -3.80 18.84 -5.44
CA GLY A 10 -3.30 19.45 -4.21
C GLY A 10 -2.20 18.61 -3.56
N ALA A 11 -1.42 19.23 -2.65
CA ALA A 11 -0.45 18.51 -1.83
C ALA A 11 -1.11 17.98 -0.54
N ASN A 12 -1.01 16.68 -0.30
CA ASN A 12 -1.43 16.07 0.96
C ASN A 12 -0.47 16.43 2.12
N VAL A 13 -0.89 16.16 3.36
CA VAL A 13 -0.12 16.48 4.56
C VAL A 13 1.29 15.87 4.55
N PHE A 14 1.45 14.63 4.07
CA PHE A 14 2.75 13.96 4.01
C PHE A 14 3.68 14.61 2.99
N GLN A 15 3.17 15.04 1.83
CA GLN A 15 3.93 15.79 0.84
C GLN A 15 4.43 17.12 1.41
N LYS A 16 3.58 17.84 2.15
CA LYS A 16 3.95 19.09 2.82
C LYS A 16 5.02 18.88 3.88
N ILE A 17 4.94 17.82 4.69
CA ILE A 17 5.96 17.47 5.68
C ILE A 17 7.30 17.18 5.00
N ARG A 18 7.30 16.37 3.94
CA ARG A 18 8.53 16.06 3.18
C ARG A 18 9.17 17.30 2.56
N ALA A 19 8.37 18.21 2.00
CA ALA A 19 8.86 19.46 1.42
C ALA A 19 9.58 20.31 2.48
N LYS A 20 8.94 20.53 3.64
CA LYS A 20 9.54 21.26 4.76
C LYS A 20 10.84 20.62 5.27
N ARG A 21 10.87 19.27 5.33
CA ARG A 21 12.07 18.52 5.70
C ARG A 21 13.20 18.76 4.70
N SER A 22 12.91 18.69 3.39
CA SER A 22 13.90 18.95 2.34
C SER A 22 14.45 20.36 2.45
N GLU A 23 13.59 21.38 2.53
CA GLU A 23 14.01 22.78 2.63
C GLU A 23 14.91 23.05 3.84
N ALA A 24 14.64 22.40 4.97
CA ALA A 24 15.47 22.52 6.16
C ALA A 24 16.85 21.87 5.98
N LEU A 25 16.90 20.68 5.37
CA LEU A 25 18.17 20.01 5.04
C LEU A 25 18.98 20.82 4.00
N ASP A 26 18.32 21.39 3.00
CA ASP A 26 18.95 22.22 1.96
C ASP A 26 19.56 23.51 2.54
N ARG A 27 19.01 24.00 3.66
CA ARG A 27 19.59 25.11 4.45
C ARG A 27 20.72 24.67 5.39
N GLY A 28 21.15 23.41 5.34
CA GLY A 28 22.20 22.86 6.20
C GLY A 28 21.75 22.60 7.65
N GLN A 29 20.44 22.55 7.92
CA GLN A 29 19.94 22.29 9.26
C GLN A 29 20.05 20.79 9.59
N ALA A 30 20.58 20.47 10.78
CA ALA A 30 20.51 19.11 11.31
C ALA A 30 19.08 18.83 11.81
N LEU A 31 18.45 17.77 11.29
CA LEU A 31 17.09 17.38 11.65
C LEU A 31 17.05 16.03 12.36
N LEU A 32 16.43 16.02 13.53
CA LEU A 32 15.92 14.79 14.14
C LEU A 32 14.56 14.48 13.53
N ASP A 33 14.58 13.74 12.42
CA ASP A 33 13.35 13.44 11.68
C ASP A 33 12.53 12.33 12.34
N LEU A 34 11.49 12.77 13.06
CA LEU A 34 10.43 11.97 13.71
C LEU A 34 9.05 12.26 13.09
N SER A 35 9.03 12.83 11.88
CA SER A 35 7.82 13.45 11.31
C SER A 35 6.91 12.48 10.54
N ILE A 36 7.47 11.39 10.01
CA ILE A 36 6.76 10.39 9.21
C ILE A 36 7.14 8.99 9.70
N GLY A 37 6.14 8.17 10.01
CA GLY A 37 6.31 6.80 10.48
C GLY A 37 6.68 5.78 9.39
N GLU A 38 7.43 6.18 8.36
CA GLU A 38 7.93 5.24 7.36
C GLU A 38 9.28 4.65 7.82
N PRO A 39 9.51 3.34 7.62
CA PRO A 39 10.83 2.75 7.88
C PRO A 39 11.90 3.44 7.03
N LYS A 40 13.07 3.69 7.64
CA LYS A 40 14.25 4.20 6.93
C LYS A 40 15.09 3.02 6.41
N GLY A 41 15.66 3.19 5.22
CA GLY A 41 16.57 2.22 4.61
C GLY A 41 15.92 1.35 3.54
N ALA A 42 16.73 0.46 2.96
CA ALA A 42 16.28 -0.47 1.95
C ALA A 42 15.43 -1.60 2.55
N ALA A 43 14.66 -2.29 1.68
CA ALA A 43 14.05 -3.56 2.04
C ALA A 43 15.10 -4.58 2.54
N LEU A 44 14.63 -5.59 3.26
CA LEU A 44 15.46 -6.70 3.75
C LEU A 44 16.33 -7.27 2.62
N LEU A 45 17.59 -7.62 2.92
CA LEU A 45 18.50 -8.20 1.94
C LEU A 45 17.89 -9.43 1.26
N SER A 46 17.32 -10.34 2.06
CA SER A 46 16.64 -11.54 1.56
C SER A 46 15.50 -11.25 0.59
N ALA A 47 14.71 -10.21 0.85
CA ALA A 47 13.63 -9.79 -0.06
C ALA A 47 14.20 -9.25 -1.38
N ARG A 48 15.31 -8.49 -1.32
CA ARG A 48 15.98 -7.97 -2.52
C ARG A 48 16.61 -9.08 -3.35
N GLU A 49 17.22 -10.08 -2.70
CA GLU A 49 17.79 -11.25 -3.37
C GLU A 49 16.71 -12.11 -4.01
N ALA A 50 15.62 -12.40 -3.30
CA ALA A 50 14.49 -13.14 -3.87
C ALA A 50 13.87 -12.42 -5.08
N ALA A 51 13.74 -11.08 -5.01
CA ALA A 51 13.28 -10.29 -6.14
C ALA A 51 14.26 -10.34 -7.32
N ARG A 52 15.57 -10.22 -7.07
CA ARG A 52 16.62 -10.38 -8.10
C ARG A 52 16.49 -11.74 -8.79
N ASP A 53 16.41 -12.81 -8.00
CA ASP A 53 16.39 -14.17 -8.54
C ASP A 53 15.11 -14.43 -9.35
N ALA A 54 13.96 -13.91 -8.91
CA ALA A 54 12.72 -13.97 -9.66
C ALA A 54 12.82 -13.23 -11.00
N ILE A 55 13.37 -12.00 -11.00
CA ILE A 55 13.57 -11.18 -12.21
C ILE A 55 14.52 -11.87 -13.20
N MET A 56 15.59 -12.50 -12.70
CA MET A 56 16.62 -13.15 -13.51
C MET A 56 16.27 -14.59 -13.91
N SER A 57 15.14 -15.13 -13.45
CA SER A 57 14.73 -16.50 -13.75
C SER A 57 14.42 -16.68 -15.24
N ASN A 58 14.79 -17.81 -15.82
CA ASN A 58 14.36 -18.21 -17.17
C ASN A 58 13.05 -19.03 -17.16
N ASP A 59 12.48 -19.28 -15.98
CA ASP A 59 11.22 -20.02 -15.85
C ASP A 59 10.03 -19.13 -16.21
N GLU A 60 9.39 -19.37 -17.36
CA GLU A 60 8.31 -18.52 -17.89
C GLU A 60 7.15 -18.27 -16.91
N PRO A 61 6.67 -19.26 -16.12
CA PRO A 61 5.66 -19.03 -15.08
C PRO A 61 6.02 -17.92 -14.08
N MET A 62 7.31 -17.65 -13.81
CA MET A 62 7.74 -16.55 -12.93
C MET A 62 7.36 -15.17 -13.46
N HIS A 63 7.21 -15.06 -14.78
CA HIS A 63 6.94 -13.80 -15.48
C HIS A 63 5.51 -13.71 -16.01
N ALA A 64 4.71 -14.76 -15.84
CA ALA A 64 3.31 -14.76 -16.22
C ALA A 64 2.49 -13.76 -15.37
N TYR A 65 1.34 -13.33 -15.90
CA TYR A 65 0.42 -12.49 -15.13
C TYR A 65 0.05 -13.16 -13.82
N GLN A 66 0.25 -12.43 -12.72
CA GLN A 66 -0.09 -12.92 -11.39
C GLN A 66 -1.55 -12.59 -11.10
N TYR A 67 -2.38 -13.62 -11.15
CA TYR A 67 -3.75 -13.58 -10.63
C TYR A 67 -3.74 -13.85 -9.12
N ASN A 68 -4.91 -13.98 -8.48
CA ASN A 68 -5.01 -14.30 -7.05
C ASN A 68 -4.25 -15.59 -6.66
N ASP A 69 -3.99 -16.46 -7.63
CA ASP A 69 -3.00 -17.53 -7.55
C ASP A 69 -1.98 -17.37 -8.69
N SER A 70 -0.71 -17.53 -8.38
CA SER A 70 0.39 -17.43 -9.35
C SER A 70 0.98 -18.83 -9.56
N PRO A 71 1.07 -19.34 -10.81
CA PRO A 71 1.70 -20.62 -11.08
C PRO A 71 3.14 -20.72 -10.54
N ALA A 72 3.86 -19.60 -10.52
CA ALA A 72 5.20 -19.49 -9.97
C ALA A 72 5.25 -19.52 -8.44
N VAL A 73 4.20 -19.06 -7.77
CA VAL A 73 4.11 -19.02 -6.32
C VAL A 73 2.72 -19.50 -5.89
N PRO A 74 2.47 -20.81 -6.00
CA PRO A 74 1.18 -21.36 -5.66
C PRO A 74 0.86 -21.09 -4.20
N ASN A 75 -0.40 -20.77 -3.93
CA ASN A 75 -0.91 -20.50 -2.58
C ASN A 75 -0.17 -19.33 -1.90
N PHE A 76 0.29 -18.33 -2.65
CA PHE A 76 1.02 -17.18 -2.08
C PHE A 76 0.25 -16.54 -0.92
N SER A 77 -0.99 -16.11 -1.16
CA SER A 77 -1.79 -15.38 -0.19
C SER A 77 -2.04 -16.14 1.12
N PRO A 78 -2.50 -17.41 1.12
CA PRO A 78 -2.65 -18.16 2.36
C PRO A 78 -1.32 -18.42 3.07
N ARG A 79 -0.23 -18.69 2.34
CA ARG A 79 1.12 -18.86 2.92
C ARG A 79 1.60 -17.57 3.58
N PHE A 80 1.41 -16.43 2.91
CA PHE A 80 1.80 -15.11 3.40
C PHE A 80 1.04 -14.76 4.67
N VAL A 81 -0.29 -14.93 4.69
CA VAL A 81 -1.09 -14.64 5.89
C VAL A 81 -0.72 -15.58 7.03
N ARG A 82 -0.58 -16.88 6.76
CA ARG A 82 -0.19 -17.87 7.78
C ARG A 82 1.14 -17.50 8.46
N ALA A 83 2.11 -16.97 7.72
CA ALA A 83 3.40 -16.54 8.28
C ALA A 83 3.27 -15.41 9.33
N HIS A 84 2.16 -14.67 9.35
CA HIS A 84 1.91 -13.56 10.28
C HIS A 84 0.97 -13.93 11.43
N LEU A 85 0.42 -15.15 11.45
CA LEU A 85 -0.54 -15.59 12.46
C LEU A 85 0.08 -16.55 13.47
N LYS A 86 -0.31 -16.40 14.74
CA LYS A 86 0.07 -17.34 15.83
C LYS A 86 -0.80 -18.60 15.86
N ALA A 87 -1.99 -18.54 15.27
CA ALA A 87 -2.97 -19.63 15.20
C ALA A 87 -3.55 -19.74 13.78
N SER A 88 -4.17 -20.88 13.47
CA SER A 88 -4.78 -21.09 12.14
C SER A 88 -6.11 -20.35 12.05
N LEU A 89 -6.44 -19.86 10.85
CA LEU A 89 -7.79 -19.39 10.56
C LEU A 89 -8.72 -20.59 10.34
N PRO A 90 -10.03 -20.46 10.59
CA PRO A 90 -11.02 -21.46 10.20
C PRO A 90 -10.95 -21.75 8.69
N GLU A 91 -11.01 -23.02 8.31
CA GLU A 91 -11.05 -23.40 6.89
C GLU A 91 -12.39 -23.00 6.26
N GLY A 92 -12.34 -22.53 5.01
CA GLY A 92 -13.53 -22.29 4.18
C GLY A 92 -14.29 -20.98 4.45
N GLU A 93 -13.95 -20.23 5.49
CA GLU A 93 -14.65 -18.98 5.84
C GLU A 93 -13.91 -17.70 5.40
N VAL A 94 -12.63 -17.82 5.02
CA VAL A 94 -11.77 -16.67 4.70
C VAL A 94 -11.14 -16.85 3.34
N ASP A 95 -11.33 -15.86 2.47
CA ASP A 95 -10.65 -15.74 1.19
C ASP A 95 -9.58 -14.62 1.24
N TYR A 96 -8.64 -14.64 0.32
CA TYR A 96 -7.48 -13.75 0.30
C TYR A 96 -7.41 -12.97 -1.00
N LEU A 97 -7.34 -11.63 -0.87
CA LEU A 97 -7.13 -10.74 -2.00
C LEU A 97 -5.76 -10.07 -1.87
N PRO A 98 -4.78 -10.38 -2.74
CA PRO A 98 -3.56 -9.58 -2.82
C PRO A 98 -3.92 -8.17 -3.31
N ILE A 99 -3.33 -7.16 -2.65
CA ILE A 99 -3.63 -5.76 -2.92
C ILE A 99 -2.37 -4.96 -3.23
N SER A 100 -2.47 -3.96 -4.12
CA SER A 100 -1.37 -3.04 -4.46
C SER A 100 -1.14 -1.99 -3.37
N GLY A 101 -0.92 -2.45 -2.14
CA GLY A 101 -0.84 -1.62 -0.94
C GLY A 101 -2.20 -1.12 -0.46
N VAL A 102 -2.21 -0.55 0.76
CA VAL A 102 -3.45 -0.17 1.45
C VAL A 102 -4.14 1.04 0.82
N LYS A 103 -3.39 2.00 0.26
CA LYS A 103 -3.96 3.29 -0.19
C LYS A 103 -5.00 3.15 -1.31
N PRO A 104 -4.74 2.42 -2.43
CA PRO A 104 -5.74 2.24 -3.47
C PRO A 104 -6.99 1.52 -2.96
N ILE A 105 -6.81 0.56 -2.05
CA ILE A 105 -7.90 -0.25 -1.50
C ILE A 105 -8.84 0.55 -0.62
N LEU A 106 -8.35 1.58 0.08
CA LEU A 106 -9.22 2.45 0.88
C LEU A 106 -10.31 3.14 0.04
N GLY A 107 -10.08 3.42 -1.24
CA GLY A 107 -11.14 3.90 -2.15
C GLY A 107 -12.00 2.79 -2.74
N LEU A 108 -11.43 1.60 -2.97
CA LEU A 108 -12.16 0.46 -3.55
C LEU A 108 -13.09 -0.23 -2.54
N LEU A 109 -12.75 -0.19 -1.25
CA LEU A 109 -13.56 -0.81 -0.20
C LEU A 109 -14.97 -0.21 -0.12
N PRO A 110 -15.18 1.12 -0.02
CA PRO A 110 -16.51 1.70 -0.07
C PRO A 110 -17.31 1.31 -1.32
N LEU A 111 -16.66 1.26 -2.49
CA LEU A 111 -17.28 0.84 -3.74
C LEU A 111 -17.74 -0.61 -3.67
N ALA A 112 -16.90 -1.51 -3.16
CA ALA A 112 -17.25 -2.92 -2.95
C ALA A 112 -18.36 -3.09 -1.89
N CYS A 113 -18.45 -2.17 -0.93
CA CYS A 113 -19.53 -2.12 0.05
C CYS A 113 -20.82 -1.47 -0.47
N GLY A 114 -20.87 -1.01 -1.73
CA GLY A 114 -22.09 -0.49 -2.33
C GLY A 114 -22.28 1.03 -2.23
N CYS A 115 -21.23 1.83 -2.00
CA CYS A 115 -21.38 3.30 -1.91
C CYS A 115 -21.91 3.97 -3.19
N ALA A 116 -21.91 3.25 -4.32
CA ALA A 116 -22.53 3.68 -5.57
C ALA A 116 -24.08 3.56 -5.56
N LEU A 117 -24.63 2.78 -4.63
CA LEU A 117 -26.05 2.46 -4.54
C LEU A 117 -26.70 3.12 -3.31
N GLU A 118 -25.95 3.26 -2.22
CA GLU A 118 -26.44 3.81 -0.96
C GLU A 118 -25.38 4.65 -0.26
N GLU A 119 -25.83 5.55 0.61
CA GLU A 119 -24.94 6.37 1.43
C GLU A 119 -24.26 5.49 2.49
N LEU A 120 -22.92 5.48 2.51
CA LEU A 120 -22.13 4.72 3.47
C LEU A 120 -21.36 5.65 4.39
N THR A 121 -21.26 5.26 5.66
CA THR A 121 -20.35 5.90 6.62
C THR A 121 -19.07 5.08 6.73
N VAL A 122 -17.94 5.66 6.32
CA VAL A 122 -16.62 5.07 6.56
C VAL A 122 -16.14 5.43 7.96
N ALA A 123 -16.37 4.52 8.91
CA ALA A 123 -15.89 4.68 10.28
C ALA A 123 -14.37 4.49 10.34
N THR A 124 -13.63 5.56 10.64
CA THR A 124 -12.22 5.46 11.02
C THR A 124 -12.09 5.34 12.53
N MET A 125 -11.01 4.69 12.99
CA MET A 125 -10.94 4.22 14.38
C MET A 125 -10.83 5.35 15.43
N THR A 126 -10.41 6.57 15.08
CA THR A 126 -10.15 7.65 16.05
C THR A 126 -10.26 9.07 15.45
N LYS A 127 -10.52 10.07 16.31
CA LYS A 127 -10.35 11.50 16.01
C LYS A 127 -9.42 12.14 17.07
N PRO A 128 -8.14 12.42 16.75
CA PRO A 128 -7.51 12.34 15.43
C PRO A 128 -7.21 10.89 14.98
N GLY A 129 -7.24 10.64 13.67
CA GLY A 129 -6.99 9.34 13.04
C GLY A 129 -6.10 9.46 11.80
N TYR A 130 -5.88 8.34 11.09
CA TYR A 130 -5.13 8.35 9.84
C TYR A 130 -5.85 9.25 8.80
N PRO A 131 -5.18 10.21 8.16
CA PRO A 131 -5.86 11.20 7.31
C PRO A 131 -6.29 10.66 5.94
N ILE A 132 -5.69 9.58 5.43
CA ILE A 132 -5.94 9.10 4.06
C ILE A 132 -7.39 8.70 3.80
N PRO A 133 -8.12 8.00 4.70
CA PRO A 133 -9.55 7.75 4.50
C PRO A 133 -10.36 9.03 4.26
N ALA A 134 -10.04 10.15 4.90
CA ALA A 134 -10.73 11.41 4.64
C ALA A 134 -10.44 11.98 3.24
N ASP A 135 -9.26 11.69 2.68
CA ASP A 135 -8.89 12.11 1.32
C ASP A 135 -9.41 11.15 0.23
N TRP A 136 -9.54 9.85 0.54
CA TRP A 136 -9.80 8.77 -0.44
C TRP A 136 -11.20 8.16 -0.37
N CYS A 137 -11.93 8.35 0.72
CA CYS A 137 -13.26 7.79 0.94
C CYS A 137 -14.36 8.87 1.04
N ALA A 138 -14.03 10.13 0.73
CA ALA A 138 -14.95 11.27 0.75
C ALA A 138 -15.82 11.34 -0.52
#